data_AF-A0A960WAI1-F1
#
_entry.id   AF-A0A960WAI1-F1
#
_cell.length_a   1.000
_cell.length_b   1.000
_cell.length_c   1.000
_cell.angle_alpha   90.00
_cell.angle_beta   90.00
_cell.angle_gamma   90.00
#
_symmetry.space_group_name_H-M   'P 1'
#
loop_
_entity.id
_entity.type
_entity.pdbx_description
1 polymer ?
#
loop_
_entity_poly.entity_id
_entity_poly.type
_entity_poly.pdbx_seq_one_letter_code
_entity_poly.pdbx_strand_id
1 'polypeptide(L)'
;MKKVLFIAYNCPPVGGGGVLRTAKFLKFLQHFGWNPIVVTAKPAKVSNFDVKLLKEIPSDILLHRIKGITPFFLLRVLKKIGLSVIRQWLERHCFIPDKMAGWVPFACRMSSKLINKHSCEVIYTTSPPHSTHLIGLRLKKRFPHIPWVADFRDAWCENPFRQFSRDSHRYMREEKMEQAVFASADALIFNTVSCRDAHIKKYQSLIR
;
A
#
# COMPACT_ATOMS: atom_id res chain seq x y z
N MET A 1 -2.25 -25.33 -3.42
CA MET A 1 -1.63 -24.19 -2.70
C MET A 1 -2.68 -23.13 -2.44
N LYS A 2 -2.68 -22.52 -1.25
CA LYS A 2 -3.61 -21.45 -0.89
C LYS A 2 -3.27 -20.17 -1.63
N LYS A 3 -4.25 -19.30 -1.93
CA LYS A 3 -4.00 -18.09 -2.73
C LYS A 3 -4.08 -16.82 -1.90
N VAL A 4 -3.03 -16.00 -1.99
CA VAL A 4 -2.97 -14.67 -1.37
C VAL A 4 -3.04 -13.59 -2.43
N LEU A 5 -4.01 -12.67 -2.30
CA LEU A 5 -3.96 -11.42 -3.05
C LEU A 5 -2.91 -10.51 -2.42
N PHE A 6 -1.76 -10.37 -3.07
CA PHE A 6 -0.62 -9.62 -2.57
C PHE A 6 -0.58 -8.23 -3.20
N ILE A 7 -0.90 -7.20 -2.42
CA ILE A 7 -0.95 -5.81 -2.90
C ILE A 7 0.27 -5.07 -2.37
N ALA A 8 1.18 -4.70 -3.28
CA ALA A 8 2.37 -3.95 -2.97
C ALA A 8 2.59 -2.90 -4.06
N TYR A 9 2.65 -1.62 -3.70
CA TYR A 9 2.93 -0.59 -4.69
C TYR A 9 4.31 -0.77 -5.33
N ASN A 10 5.31 -1.10 -4.50
CA ASN A 10 6.71 -1.29 -4.89
C ASN A 10 7.00 -2.80 -5.04
N CYS A 11 7.32 -3.20 -6.26
CA CYS A 11 7.63 -4.58 -6.65
C CYS A 11 8.70 -4.54 -7.75
N PRO A 12 9.60 -5.56 -7.84
CA PRO A 12 10.56 -5.63 -8.95
C PRO A 12 9.87 -5.49 -10.31
N PRO A 13 10.50 -4.90 -11.32
CA PRO A 13 11.92 -4.52 -11.38
C PRO A 13 12.22 -3.16 -10.74
N VAL A 14 11.27 -2.48 -10.08
CA VAL A 14 11.62 -1.28 -9.29
C VAL A 14 12.64 -1.70 -8.22
N GLY A 15 13.67 -0.89 -7.98
CA GLY A 15 14.65 -1.10 -6.92
C GLY A 15 14.35 -0.32 -5.64
N GLY A 16 15.22 -0.44 -4.64
CA GLY A 16 15.15 0.28 -3.37
C GLY A 16 14.78 -0.60 -2.18
N GLY A 17 15.05 -0.11 -0.96
CA GLY A 17 14.89 -0.90 0.27
C GLY A 17 13.47 -1.44 0.48
N GLY A 18 12.46 -0.63 0.16
CA GLY A 18 11.04 -1.02 0.20
C GLY A 18 10.63 -2.03 -0.88
N VAL A 19 11.52 -2.49 -1.76
CA VAL A 19 11.21 -3.58 -2.69
C VAL A 19 11.69 -4.93 -2.14
N LEU A 20 12.74 -4.93 -1.33
CA LEU A 20 13.37 -6.15 -0.82
C LEU A 20 12.37 -7.03 -0.05
N ARG A 21 11.58 -6.44 0.85
CA ARG A 21 10.54 -7.19 1.57
C ARG A 21 9.54 -7.82 0.61
N THR A 22 9.04 -7.08 -0.36
CA THR A 22 8.14 -7.62 -1.41
C THR A 22 8.81 -8.78 -2.13
N ALA A 23 10.02 -8.61 -2.64
CA ALA A 23 10.73 -9.64 -3.40
C ALA A 23 10.94 -10.92 -2.59
N LYS A 24 11.36 -10.80 -1.32
CA LYS A 24 11.59 -11.97 -0.45
C LYS A 24 10.28 -12.64 -0.05
N PHE A 25 9.19 -11.90 0.22
CA PHE A 25 7.88 -12.52 0.42
C PHE A 25 7.43 -13.30 -0.80
N LEU A 26 7.52 -12.70 -2.00
CA LEU A 26 7.14 -13.39 -3.24
C LEU A 26 8.00 -14.64 -3.49
N LYS A 27 9.30 -14.58 -3.19
CA LYS A 27 10.21 -15.73 -3.31
C LYS A 27 9.87 -16.88 -2.36
N PHE A 28 9.53 -16.58 -1.10
CA PHE A 28 9.44 -17.60 -0.05
C PHE A 28 8.03 -18.02 0.32
N LEU A 29 6.99 -17.23 0.05
CA LEU A 29 5.60 -17.55 0.43
C LEU A 29 5.14 -18.92 -0.11
N GLN A 30 5.59 -19.29 -1.31
CA GLN A 30 5.25 -20.58 -1.92
C GLN A 30 5.78 -21.77 -1.11
N HIS A 31 6.93 -21.63 -0.43
CA HIS A 31 7.47 -22.66 0.47
C HIS A 31 6.59 -22.89 1.69
N PHE A 32 5.75 -21.91 2.05
CA PHE A 32 4.77 -22.01 3.13
C PHE A 32 3.36 -22.34 2.61
N GLY A 33 3.25 -22.87 1.38
CA GLY A 33 1.98 -23.30 0.79
C GLY A 33 1.10 -22.18 0.23
N TRP A 34 1.60 -20.95 0.16
CA TRP A 34 0.88 -19.78 -0.34
C TRP A 34 1.36 -19.35 -1.72
N ASN A 35 0.44 -19.29 -2.69
CA ASN A 35 0.69 -18.78 -4.03
C ASN A 35 0.22 -17.31 -4.15
N PRO A 36 1.13 -16.35 -4.35
CA PRO A 36 0.77 -14.94 -4.45
C PRO A 36 0.23 -14.56 -5.83
N ILE A 37 -0.87 -13.81 -5.82
CA ILE A 37 -1.40 -13.09 -6.99
C ILE A 37 -1.17 -11.62 -6.72
N VAL A 38 -0.24 -11.02 -7.46
CA VAL A 38 0.36 -9.74 -7.11
C VAL A 38 -0.29 -8.59 -7.86
N VAL A 39 -0.70 -7.56 -7.14
CA VAL A 39 -1.15 -6.28 -7.70
C VAL A 39 -0.14 -5.20 -7.31
N THR A 40 0.52 -4.63 -8.31
CA THR A 40 1.57 -3.60 -8.13
C THR A 40 1.35 -2.40 -9.03
N ALA A 41 1.98 -1.28 -8.71
CA ALA A 41 2.01 -0.13 -9.61
C ALA A 41 2.83 -0.45 -10.88
N LYS A 42 2.40 0.09 -12.02
CA LYS A 42 3.24 0.12 -13.23
C LYS A 42 4.43 1.06 -12.98
N PRO A 43 5.69 0.59 -13.15
CA PRO A 43 6.86 1.43 -12.94
C PRO A 43 6.81 2.69 -13.80
N ALA A 44 7.18 3.84 -13.23
CA ALA A 44 7.40 5.06 -13.99
C ALA A 44 8.70 4.93 -14.79
N LYS A 45 8.83 5.64 -15.92
CA LYS A 45 10.05 5.62 -16.74
C LYS A 45 11.31 6.04 -15.96
N VAL A 46 11.14 6.91 -14.97
CA VAL A 46 12.21 7.45 -14.12
C VAL A 46 12.49 6.61 -12.86
N SER A 47 11.90 5.42 -12.75
CA SER A 47 12.11 4.58 -11.58
C SER A 47 13.55 4.05 -11.56
N ASN A 48 14.12 3.87 -10.38
CA ASN A 48 15.32 3.08 -10.23
C ASN A 48 14.96 1.61 -10.50
N PHE A 49 15.69 0.94 -11.39
CA PHE A 49 15.42 -0.44 -11.75
C PHE A 49 16.51 -1.37 -11.21
N ASP A 50 16.10 -2.49 -10.63
CA ASP A 50 16.95 -3.62 -10.27
C ASP A 50 16.36 -4.90 -10.88
N VAL A 51 16.93 -5.30 -12.02
CA VAL A 51 16.48 -6.48 -12.75
C VAL A 51 16.92 -7.77 -12.07
N LYS A 52 17.95 -7.74 -11.21
CA LYS A 52 18.40 -8.94 -10.48
C LYS A 52 17.34 -9.39 -9.49
N LEU A 53 16.68 -8.46 -8.80
CA LEU A 53 15.55 -8.78 -7.92
C LEU A 53 14.37 -9.43 -8.63
N LEU A 54 14.14 -9.10 -9.92
CA LEU A 54 13.09 -9.75 -10.70
C LEU A 54 13.41 -11.24 -10.94
N LYS A 55 14.69 -11.58 -11.14
CA LYS A 55 15.14 -12.97 -11.33
C LYS A 55 15.00 -13.83 -10.07
N GLU A 56 14.86 -13.21 -8.90
CA GLU A 56 14.63 -13.92 -7.64
C GLU A 56 13.17 -14.33 -7.43
N ILE A 57 12.24 -13.77 -8.21
CA ILE A 57 10.80 -14.06 -8.11
C ILE A 57 10.51 -15.28 -9.00
N PRO A 58 9.84 -16.32 -8.47
CA PRO A 58 9.37 -17.45 -9.27
C PRO A 58 8.54 -17.00 -10.49
N SER A 59 8.79 -17.62 -11.64
CA SER A 59 8.20 -17.21 -12.93
C SER A 59 6.70 -17.49 -13.05
N ASP A 60 6.16 -18.36 -12.20
CA ASP A 60 4.75 -18.74 -12.14
C ASP A 60 3.89 -17.74 -11.34
N ILE A 61 4.51 -16.74 -10.67
CA ILE A 61 3.79 -15.71 -9.93
C ILE A 61 3.03 -14.78 -10.88
N LEU A 62 1.72 -14.70 -10.67
CA LEU A 62 0.83 -13.84 -11.45
C LEU A 62 1.01 -12.37 -11.03
N LEU A 63 1.71 -11.60 -11.86
CA LEU A 63 2.04 -10.20 -11.57
C LEU A 63 1.24 -9.20 -12.43
N HIS A 64 0.31 -8.48 -11.79
CA HIS A 64 -0.53 -7.47 -12.42
C HIS A 64 -0.04 -6.05 -12.14
N ARG A 65 0.51 -5.38 -13.16
CA ARG A 65 0.99 -4.00 -13.08
C ARG A 65 -0.10 -3.00 -13.48
N ILE A 66 -0.55 -2.20 -12.53
CA ILE A 66 -1.68 -1.27 -12.71
C ILE A 66 -1.17 0.16 -12.78
N LYS A 67 -1.59 0.87 -13.83
CA LYS A 67 -1.35 2.31 -13.97
C LYS A 67 -2.35 3.05 -13.09
N GLY A 68 -1.85 3.88 -12.17
CA GLY A 68 -2.68 4.84 -11.44
C GLY A 68 -2.83 6.14 -12.22
N ILE A 69 -3.87 6.92 -11.90
CA ILE A 69 -3.93 8.32 -12.30
C ILE A 69 -3.25 9.12 -11.21
N THR A 70 -1.95 9.36 -11.39
CA THR A 70 -1.24 10.31 -10.53
C THR A 70 -1.48 11.70 -11.14
N PRO A 71 -1.83 12.71 -10.35
CA PRO A 71 -2.04 14.09 -10.81
C PRO A 71 -0.78 14.75 -11.37
N PHE A 72 0.33 14.01 -11.55
CA PHE A 72 1.63 14.57 -11.90
C PHE A 72 1.55 15.45 -13.16
N PHE A 73 0.72 15.07 -14.12
CA PHE A 73 0.44 15.90 -15.28
C PHE A 73 -0.26 17.22 -14.90
N LEU A 74 -1.35 17.15 -14.14
CA LEU A 74 -2.09 18.33 -13.64
C LEU A 74 -1.18 19.24 -12.80
N LEU A 75 -0.45 18.69 -11.84
CA LEU A 75 0.48 19.44 -10.99
C LEU A 75 1.60 20.09 -11.82
N ARG A 76 2.09 19.41 -12.87
CA ARG A 76 3.10 19.94 -13.78
C ARG A 76 2.54 21.07 -14.65
N VAL A 77 1.30 20.94 -15.13
CA VAL A 77 0.60 22.00 -15.86
C VAL A 77 0.40 23.21 -14.95
N LEU A 78 -0.16 23.03 -13.75
CA LEU A 78 -0.35 24.09 -12.75
C LEU A 78 0.96 24.80 -12.41
N LYS A 79 2.08 24.07 -12.33
CA LYS A 79 3.41 24.67 -12.16
C LYS A 79 3.81 25.53 -13.36
N LYS A 80 3.59 25.06 -14.59
CA LYS A 80 3.95 25.79 -15.82
C LYS A 80 3.14 27.07 -16.00
N ILE A 81 1.86 27.07 -15.64
CA ILE A 81 0.97 28.24 -15.76
C ILE A 81 0.98 29.18 -14.54
N GLY A 82 1.95 29.02 -13.62
CA GLY A 82 2.11 29.92 -12.48
C GLY A 82 1.12 29.73 -11.32
N LEU A 83 0.23 28.74 -11.36
CA LEU A 83 -0.76 28.46 -10.31
C LEU A 83 -0.18 27.63 -9.16
N SER A 84 0.94 28.10 -8.60
CA SER A 84 1.70 27.41 -7.55
C SER A 84 0.91 27.25 -6.25
N VAL A 85 0.03 28.21 -5.90
CA VAL A 85 -0.83 28.15 -4.70
C VAL A 85 -1.85 27.02 -4.81
N ILE A 86 -2.56 26.92 -5.95
CA ILE A 86 -3.53 25.85 -6.21
C ILE A 86 -2.84 24.49 -6.24
N ARG A 87 -1.67 24.41 -6.87
CA ARG A 87 -0.85 23.19 -6.88
C ARG A 87 -0.49 22.74 -5.46
N GLN A 88 0.00 23.66 -4.62
CA GLN A 88 0.35 23.36 -3.23
C GLN A 88 -0.88 22.94 -2.42
N TRP A 89 -2.02 23.58 -2.64
CA TRP A 89 -3.28 23.20 -2.01
C TRP A 89 -3.71 21.77 -2.41
N LEU A 90 -3.69 21.43 -3.71
CA LEU A 90 -4.00 20.08 -4.19
C LEU A 90 -3.02 19.04 -3.63
N GLU A 91 -1.71 19.35 -3.62
CA GLU A 91 -0.69 18.47 -3.04
C GLU A 91 -0.92 18.22 -1.53
N ARG A 92 -1.44 19.21 -0.81
CA ARG A 92 -1.75 19.10 0.62
C ARG A 92 -3.07 18.38 0.92
N HIS A 93 -4.08 18.50 0.05
CA HIS A 93 -5.45 18.09 0.36
C HIS A 93 -6.01 16.92 -0.45
N CYS A 94 -5.54 16.69 -1.69
CA CYS A 94 -6.13 15.68 -2.58
C CYS A 94 -5.37 14.34 -2.59
N PHE A 95 -4.09 14.32 -2.20
CA PHE A 95 -3.27 13.09 -2.21
C PHE A 95 -2.96 12.64 -0.79
N ILE A 96 -4.04 12.35 -0.06
CA ILE A 96 -4.01 11.83 1.31
C ILE A 96 -4.29 10.31 1.25
N PRO A 97 -3.45 9.46 1.88
CA PRO A 97 -2.31 9.83 2.73
C PRO A 97 -1.06 10.25 1.97
N ASP A 98 -0.93 9.78 0.72
CA ASP A 98 0.26 9.99 -0.07
C ASP A 98 -0.06 10.18 -1.57
N LYS A 99 0.98 10.55 -2.32
CA LYS A 99 0.92 10.81 -3.78
C LYS A 99 0.39 9.63 -4.59
N MET A 100 0.34 8.43 -4.01
CA MET A 100 -0.12 7.21 -4.65
C MET A 100 -1.62 6.96 -4.45
N ALA A 101 -2.35 7.87 -3.79
CA ALA A 101 -3.80 7.77 -3.60
C ALA A 101 -4.57 7.58 -4.93
N GLY A 102 -4.06 8.16 -6.03
CA GLY A 102 -4.63 8.01 -7.37
C GLY A 102 -4.49 6.61 -7.99
N TRP A 103 -3.70 5.72 -7.39
CA TRP A 103 -3.61 4.30 -7.76
C TRP A 103 -4.74 3.46 -7.14
N VAL A 104 -5.22 3.85 -5.97
CA VAL A 104 -6.16 3.07 -5.13
C VAL A 104 -7.43 2.63 -5.89
N PRO A 105 -8.17 3.49 -6.63
CA PRO A 105 -9.40 3.02 -7.30
C PRO A 105 -9.12 1.97 -8.39
N PHE A 106 -8.04 2.12 -9.16
CA PHE A 106 -7.66 1.18 -10.21
C PHE A 106 -7.20 -0.16 -9.63
N ALA A 107 -6.39 -0.09 -8.58
CA ALA A 107 -5.93 -1.28 -7.87
C ALA A 107 -7.09 -2.02 -7.18
N CYS A 108 -8.06 -1.31 -6.57
CA CYS A 108 -9.27 -1.91 -6.01
C CYS A 108 -10.09 -2.67 -7.06
N ARG A 109 -10.28 -2.04 -8.23
CA ARG A 109 -11.03 -2.65 -9.35
C ARG A 109 -10.35 -3.92 -9.84
N MET A 110 -9.03 -3.89 -10.06
CA MET A 110 -8.29 -5.08 -10.48
C MET A 110 -8.33 -6.17 -9.39
N SER A 111 -8.03 -5.79 -8.15
CA SER A 111 -8.01 -6.70 -7.01
C SER A 111 -9.34 -7.43 -6.83
N SER A 112 -10.46 -6.72 -6.94
CA SER A 112 -11.80 -7.34 -6.85
C SER A 112 -12.03 -8.38 -7.95
N LYS A 113 -11.54 -8.13 -9.18
CA LYS A 113 -11.62 -9.11 -10.27
C LYS A 113 -10.76 -10.35 -9.98
N LEU A 114 -9.56 -10.15 -9.44
CA LEU A 114 -8.62 -11.23 -9.15
C LEU A 114 -9.10 -12.10 -7.98
N ILE A 115 -9.67 -11.50 -6.93
CA ILE A 115 -10.30 -12.23 -5.82
C ILE A 115 -11.33 -13.22 -6.36
N ASN A 116 -12.27 -12.75 -7.18
CA ASN A 116 -13.32 -13.60 -7.75
C ASN A 116 -12.76 -14.64 -8.73
N LYS A 117 -11.86 -14.23 -9.63
CA LYS A 117 -11.30 -15.11 -10.66
C LYS A 117 -10.47 -16.24 -10.07
N HIS A 118 -9.71 -15.96 -9.01
CA HIS A 118 -8.75 -16.91 -8.47
C HIS A 118 -9.15 -17.50 -7.12
N SER A 119 -10.26 -17.06 -6.52
CA SER A 119 -10.69 -17.50 -5.19
C SER A 119 -9.59 -17.26 -4.15
N CYS A 120 -9.16 -16.00 -4.00
CA CYS A 120 -8.14 -15.64 -3.01
C CYS A 120 -8.69 -15.85 -1.60
N GLU A 121 -7.89 -16.48 -0.73
CA GLU A 121 -8.27 -16.82 0.64
C GLU A 121 -7.80 -15.78 1.66
N VAL A 122 -6.84 -14.93 1.29
CA VAL A 122 -6.35 -13.85 2.15
C VAL A 122 -5.93 -12.65 1.31
N ILE A 123 -6.15 -11.46 1.86
CA ILE A 123 -5.64 -10.19 1.31
C ILE A 123 -4.41 -9.80 2.12
N TYR A 124 -3.33 -9.46 1.44
CA TYR A 124 -2.13 -8.91 2.06
C TYR A 124 -1.83 -7.55 1.45
N THR A 125 -1.71 -6.51 2.29
CA THR A 125 -1.24 -5.18 1.84
C THR A 125 0.03 -4.80 2.58
N THR A 126 1.01 -4.24 1.87
CA THR A 126 2.27 -3.75 2.49
C THR A 126 2.50 -2.28 2.20
N SER A 127 2.83 -1.50 3.24
CA SER A 127 3.12 -0.07 3.18
C SER A 127 4.53 0.25 3.72
N PRO A 128 5.16 1.39 3.35
CA PRO A 128 4.67 2.46 2.49
C PRO A 128 4.65 2.09 1.00
N PRO A 129 3.83 2.77 0.17
CA PRO A 129 2.90 3.85 0.53
C PRO A 129 1.66 3.34 1.29
N HIS A 130 1.15 4.14 2.24
CA HIS A 130 -0.02 3.79 3.07
C HIS A 130 -1.33 3.77 2.29
N SER A 131 -1.38 4.42 1.12
CA SER A 131 -2.45 4.23 0.12
C SER A 131 -2.73 2.75 -0.19
N THR A 132 -1.75 1.86 -0.03
CA THR A 132 -1.93 0.41 -0.19
C THR A 132 -2.92 -0.16 0.83
N HIS A 133 -2.89 0.28 2.09
CA HIS A 133 -3.84 -0.17 3.10
C HIS A 133 -5.26 0.35 2.84
N LEU A 134 -5.43 1.49 2.18
CA LEU A 134 -6.75 1.93 1.73
C LEU A 134 -7.38 0.99 0.69
N ILE A 135 -6.56 0.29 -0.10
CA ILE A 135 -7.03 -0.79 -0.99
C ILE A 135 -7.54 -1.95 -0.14
N GLY A 136 -6.74 -2.38 0.84
CA GLY A 136 -7.12 -3.45 1.77
C GLY A 136 -8.42 -3.15 2.50
N LEU A 137 -8.57 -1.94 3.03
CA LEU A 137 -9.78 -1.48 3.72
C LEU A 137 -11.02 -1.55 2.83
N ARG A 138 -10.91 -1.10 1.57
CA ARG A 138 -12.02 -1.17 0.60
C ARG A 138 -12.37 -2.61 0.22
N LEU A 139 -11.36 -3.47 0.08
CA LEU A 139 -11.58 -4.87 -0.24
C LEU A 139 -12.18 -5.63 0.94
N LYS A 140 -11.72 -5.40 2.18
CA LYS A 140 -12.30 -6.00 3.38
C LYS A 140 -13.77 -5.63 3.55
N LYS A 141 -14.14 -4.37 3.29
CA LYS A 141 -15.56 -3.95 3.26
C LYS A 141 -16.37 -4.68 2.19
N ARG A 142 -15.78 -4.98 1.04
CA ARG A 142 -16.44 -5.67 -0.09
C ARG A 142 -16.49 -7.19 0.08
N PHE A 143 -15.48 -7.77 0.73
CA PHE A 143 -15.28 -9.20 0.92
C PHE A 143 -15.01 -9.46 2.42
N PRO A 144 -15.99 -9.25 3.31
CA PRO A 144 -15.76 -9.29 4.76
C PRO A 144 -15.31 -10.67 5.27
N HIS A 145 -15.66 -11.73 4.55
CA HIS A 145 -15.28 -13.11 4.85
C HIS A 145 -13.82 -13.45 4.51
N ILE A 146 -13.14 -12.62 3.71
CA ILE A 146 -11.72 -12.84 3.37
C ILE A 146 -10.88 -12.14 4.44
N PRO A 147 -10.01 -12.84 5.17
CA PRO A 147 -9.08 -12.22 6.11
C PRO A 147 -8.13 -11.24 5.39
N TRP A 148 -7.87 -10.12 6.04
CA TRP A 148 -6.98 -9.07 5.57
C TRP A 148 -5.84 -8.86 6.56
N VAL A 149 -4.62 -9.09 6.08
CA VAL A 149 -3.36 -8.78 6.75
C VAL A 149 -2.81 -7.45 6.25
N ALA A 150 -2.56 -6.50 7.16
CA ALA A 150 -1.92 -5.23 6.86
C ALA A 150 -0.49 -5.17 7.43
N ASP A 151 0.50 -5.08 6.54
CA ASP A 151 1.93 -5.02 6.86
C ASP A 151 2.44 -3.58 6.85
N PHE A 152 2.69 -3.05 8.05
CA PHE A 152 3.25 -1.73 8.35
C PHE A 152 4.77 -1.83 8.47
N ARG A 153 5.47 -1.45 7.40
CA ARG A 153 6.94 -1.42 7.41
C ARG A 153 7.50 -0.14 8.00
N ASP A 154 6.70 0.92 7.99
CA ASP A 154 6.97 2.19 8.64
C ASP A 154 5.69 2.60 9.37
N ALA A 155 5.83 3.32 10.48
CA ALA A 155 4.69 3.97 11.12
C ALA A 155 4.00 4.93 10.14
N TRP A 156 2.68 5.07 10.25
CA TRP A 156 1.93 6.00 9.40
C TRP A 156 1.82 7.38 10.05
N CYS A 157 1.09 7.52 11.16
CA CYS A 157 0.97 8.80 11.86
C CYS A 157 2.10 9.03 12.88
N GLU A 158 2.65 7.98 13.48
CA GLU A 158 3.75 8.05 14.46
C GLU A 158 5.14 7.97 13.81
N ASN A 159 5.25 8.33 12.54
CA ASN A 159 6.51 8.30 11.82
C ASN A 159 7.39 9.50 12.23
N PRO A 160 8.57 9.30 12.86
CA PRO A 160 9.41 10.39 13.31
C PRO A 160 9.98 11.24 12.14
N PHE A 161 10.00 10.68 10.93
CA PHE A 161 10.45 11.37 9.73
C PHE A 161 9.34 12.20 9.05
N ARG A 162 8.11 12.19 9.59
CA ARG A 162 7.00 13.00 9.08
C ARG A 162 6.71 14.17 10.02
N GLN A 163 6.99 15.38 9.56
CA GLN A 163 6.77 16.61 10.34
C GLN A 163 5.38 17.20 10.06
N PHE A 164 4.32 16.57 10.56
CA PHE A 164 2.98 17.18 10.58
C PHE A 164 2.62 17.62 11.99
N SER A 165 2.06 18.82 12.15
CA SER A 165 1.38 19.17 13.39
C SER A 165 0.20 18.20 13.61
N ARG A 166 0.04 17.71 14.84
CA ARG A 166 -1.06 16.82 15.23
C ARG A 166 -2.42 17.48 15.03
N ASP A 167 -2.49 18.80 15.19
CA ASP A 167 -3.73 19.58 15.00
C ASP A 167 -4.01 19.89 13.52
N SER A 168 -3.10 19.52 12.61
CA SER A 168 -3.33 19.76 11.19
C SER A 168 -4.51 18.92 10.69
N HIS A 169 -5.36 19.55 9.87
CA HIS A 169 -6.51 18.88 9.25
C HIS A 169 -6.10 17.65 8.42
N ARG A 170 -4.85 17.63 7.93
CA ARG A 170 -4.27 16.47 7.26
C ARG A 170 -3.96 15.33 8.24
N TYR A 171 -3.31 15.61 9.36
CA TYR A 171 -3.00 14.60 10.37
C TYR A 171 -4.29 13.91 10.85
N MET A 172 -5.30 14.69 11.22
CA MET A 172 -6.60 14.14 11.65
C MET A 172 -7.25 13.24 10.59
N ARG A 173 -7.11 13.57 9.29
CA ARG A 173 -7.63 12.71 8.21
C ARG A 173 -6.84 11.42 8.08
N GLU A 174 -5.51 11.49 8.12
CA GLU A 174 -4.64 10.32 8.06
C GLU A 174 -4.79 9.41 9.29
N GLU A 175 -4.94 9.99 10.47
CA GLU A 175 -5.19 9.26 11.71
C GLU A 175 -6.52 8.51 11.65
N LYS A 176 -7.60 9.15 11.17
CA LYS A 176 -8.88 8.46 10.93
C LYS A 176 -8.74 7.31 9.93
N MET A 177 -7.92 7.48 8.89
CA MET A 177 -7.66 6.41 7.93
C MET A 177 -6.88 5.26 8.58
N GLU A 178 -5.84 5.56 9.37
CA GLU A 178 -5.06 4.59 10.11
C GLU A 178 -5.94 3.82 11.11
N GLN A 179 -6.73 4.52 11.93
CA GLN A 179 -7.70 3.92 12.85
C GLN A 179 -8.66 2.96 12.13
N ALA A 180 -9.14 3.34 10.94
CA ALA A 180 -10.01 2.47 10.15
C ALA A 180 -9.30 1.20 9.67
N VAL A 181 -7.99 1.26 9.36
CA VAL A 181 -7.18 0.06 9.06
C VAL A 181 -7.08 -0.82 10.30
N PHE A 182 -6.71 -0.24 11.45
CA PHE A 182 -6.56 -0.99 12.72
C PHE A 182 -7.87 -1.67 13.14
N ALA A 183 -8.99 -0.98 13.00
CA ALA A 183 -10.31 -1.52 13.37
C ALA A 183 -10.86 -2.58 12.40
N SER A 184 -10.29 -2.72 11.21
CA SER A 184 -10.83 -3.58 10.14
C SER A 184 -9.91 -4.72 9.70
N ALA A 185 -8.60 -4.59 9.88
CA ALA A 185 -7.65 -5.64 9.53
C ALA A 185 -7.79 -6.81 10.51
N ASP A 186 -7.72 -8.04 9.99
CA ASP A 186 -7.78 -9.26 10.82
C ASP A 186 -6.40 -9.61 11.39
N ALA A 187 -5.32 -9.08 10.80
CA ALA A 187 -3.98 -9.14 11.37
C ALA A 187 -3.15 -7.91 10.97
N LEU A 188 -2.33 -7.44 11.90
CA LEU A 188 -1.39 -6.34 11.72
C LEU A 188 0.03 -6.87 11.85
N ILE A 189 0.90 -6.60 10.87
CA ILE A 189 2.31 -6.95 10.90
C ILE A 189 3.13 -5.66 10.98
N PHE A 190 4.18 -5.67 11.79
CA PHE A 190 5.11 -4.57 11.93
C PHE A 190 6.54 -5.03 11.66
N ASN A 191 7.40 -4.13 11.19
CA ASN A 191 8.82 -4.45 10.94
C ASN A 191 9.65 -4.66 12.23
N THR A 192 9.21 -4.09 13.36
CA THR A 192 9.92 -4.11 14.65
C THR A 192 8.93 -4.17 15.81
N VAL A 193 9.39 -4.71 16.94
CA VAL A 193 8.64 -4.76 18.20
C VAL A 193 8.31 -3.34 18.69
N SER A 194 9.27 -2.42 18.63
CA SER A 194 9.05 -1.03 19.04
C SER A 194 7.95 -0.32 18.23
N CYS A 195 7.92 -0.55 16.90
CA CYS A 195 6.86 -0.02 16.05
C CYS A 195 5.49 -0.62 16.42
N ARG A 196 5.41 -1.94 16.62
CA ARG A 196 4.19 -2.61 17.08
C ARG A 196 3.69 -2.02 18.40
N ASP A 197 4.55 -1.93 19.40
CA ASP A 197 4.16 -1.52 20.75
C ASP A 197 3.71 -0.06 20.80
N ALA A 198 4.34 0.81 20.00
CA ALA A 198 3.88 2.20 19.85
C ALA A 198 2.45 2.28 19.27
N HIS A 199 2.11 1.45 18.28
CA HIS A 199 0.76 1.44 17.70
C HIS A 199 -0.25 0.74 18.62
N ILE A 200 0.13 -0.34 19.31
CA ILE A 200 -0.73 -0.98 20.31
C ILE A 200 -1.08 0.03 21.40
N LYS A 201 -0.10 0.75 21.95
CA LYS A 201 -0.34 1.78 22.97
C LYS A 201 -1.33 2.86 22.50
N LYS A 202 -1.29 3.22 21.21
CA LYS A 202 -2.15 4.26 20.63
C LYS A 202 -3.56 3.75 20.28
N TYR A 203 -3.67 2.53 19.76
CA TYR A 203 -4.89 2.00 19.15
C TYR A 203 -5.42 0.73 19.83
N GLN A 204 -5.03 0.48 21.08
CA GLN A 204 -5.39 -0.74 21.83
C GLN A 204 -6.89 -1.02 21.80
N SER A 205 -7.73 0.01 21.92
CA SER A 205 -9.19 -0.11 21.93
C SER A 205 -9.81 -0.49 20.57
N LEU A 206 -9.03 -0.45 19.49
CA LEU A 206 -9.49 -0.73 18.13
C LEU A 206 -9.08 -2.11 17.63
N ILE A 207 -8.09 -2.74 18.27
CA ILE A 207 -7.59 -4.06 17.91
C ILE A 207 -8.56 -5.09 18.51
N ARG A 208 -9.16 -5.91 17.64
CA ARG A 208 -10.09 -6.99 18.02
C ARG A 208 -9.36 -8.29 18.29
#